data_AF-A0A645J5I9-F1
#
_entry.id   AF-A0A645J5I9-F1
#
_cell.length_a   1.000
_cell.length_b   1.000
_cell.length_c   1.000
_cell.angle_alpha   90.00
_cell.angle_beta   90.00
_cell.angle_gamma   90.00
#
_symmetry.space_group_name_H-M   'P 1'
#
loop_
_entity.id
_entity.type
_entity.pdbx_description
1 polymer ?
#
loop_
_entity_poly.entity_id
_entity_poly.type
_entity_poly.pdbx_seq_one_letter_code
_entity_poly.pdbx_strand_id
1 'polypeptide(L)'
;MDLKDHGLEFNDLNVLFSLNSDEAIKRTLMHNESYAFLPELVVKHELHDKYLKKIFIKDLSMQCSYSLVYRTDYNLKSFEKSFIDFITSSHRCFCY
;
A
#
# COMPACT_ATOMS: atom_id res chain seq x y z
N MET A 1 -2.09 14.72 -4.60
CA MET A 1 -3.36 15.47 -4.63
C MET A 1 -3.96 15.33 -3.26
N ASP A 2 -4.12 16.43 -2.54
CA ASP A 2 -4.57 16.43 -1.14
C ASP A 2 -6.11 16.48 -1.14
N LEU A 3 -6.79 15.78 -0.23
CA LEU A 3 -8.27 15.77 -0.15
C LEU A 3 -8.85 17.19 -0.07
N LYS A 4 -8.04 18.11 0.49
CA LYS A 4 -8.30 19.55 0.59
C LYS A 4 -8.55 20.23 -0.76
N ASP A 5 -7.95 19.74 -1.84
CA ASP A 5 -8.10 20.31 -3.18
C ASP A 5 -9.54 20.19 -3.71
N HIS A 6 -10.36 19.32 -3.09
CA HIS A 6 -11.78 19.12 -3.40
C HIS A 6 -12.72 19.63 -2.29
N GLY A 7 -12.21 20.39 -1.32
CA GLY A 7 -13.01 20.89 -0.19
C GLY A 7 -13.48 19.80 0.76
N LEU A 8 -12.84 18.62 0.73
CA LEU A 8 -13.10 17.51 1.63
C LEU A 8 -11.98 17.46 2.68
N GLU A 9 -12.34 17.56 3.94
CA GLU A 9 -11.45 17.28 5.05
C GLU A 9 -11.50 15.79 5.42
N PHE A 10 -10.46 15.28 6.08
CA PHE A 10 -10.46 13.91 6.59
C PHE A 10 -11.65 13.65 7.54
N ASN A 11 -12.11 14.69 8.24
CA ASN A 11 -13.27 14.64 9.12
C ASN A 11 -14.61 14.55 8.38
N ASP A 12 -14.63 14.82 7.07
CA ASP A 12 -15.82 14.64 6.24
C ASP A 12 -16.02 13.17 5.83
N LEU A 13 -15.03 12.31 6.09
CA LEU A 13 -15.11 10.88 5.86
C LEU A 13 -15.80 10.18 7.04
N ASN A 14 -16.75 9.29 6.75
CA ASN A 14 -17.35 8.40 7.74
C ASN A 14 -16.40 7.24 8.09
N VAL A 15 -15.33 7.54 8.83
CA VAL A 15 -14.35 6.55 9.25
C VAL A 15 -14.96 5.67 10.35
N LEU A 16 -15.30 4.42 10.00
CA LEU A 16 -15.92 3.47 10.93
C LEU A 16 -14.94 2.93 11.98
N PHE A 17 -13.67 2.71 11.60
CA PHE A 17 -12.60 2.26 12.49
C PHE A 17 -11.23 2.41 11.80
N SER A 18 -10.16 2.55 12.60
CA SER A 18 -8.78 2.56 12.14
C SER A 18 -8.07 1.31 12.66
N LEU A 19 -7.43 0.55 11.76
CA LEU A 19 -6.70 -0.67 12.08
C LEU A 19 -5.23 -0.49 11.74
N ASN A 20 -4.35 -1.09 12.54
CA ASN A 20 -2.89 -0.96 12.42
C ASN A 20 -2.23 -2.08 11.59
N SER A 21 -3.02 -2.94 10.94
CA SER A 21 -2.54 -4.08 10.17
C SER A 21 -3.33 -4.21 8.87
N ASP A 22 -2.61 -4.31 7.76
CA ASP A 22 -3.21 -4.53 6.44
C ASP A 22 -4.07 -5.81 6.43
N GLU A 23 -3.64 -6.87 7.12
CA GLU A 23 -4.41 -8.11 7.23
C GLU A 23 -5.72 -7.95 8.00
N ALA A 24 -5.72 -7.13 9.06
CA ALA A 24 -6.95 -6.83 9.79
C ALA A 24 -7.93 -6.07 8.88
N ILE A 25 -7.45 -5.06 8.14
CA ILE A 25 -8.26 -4.30 7.18
C ILE A 25 -8.83 -5.23 6.11
N LYS A 26 -7.99 -6.06 5.49
CA LYS A 26 -8.42 -7.03 4.46
C LYS A 26 -9.51 -7.95 4.98
N ARG A 27 -9.34 -8.54 6.17
CA ARG A 27 -10.36 -9.40 6.77
C ARG A 27 -11.66 -8.64 6.97
N THR A 28 -11.62 -7.39 7.43
CA THR A 28 -12.86 -6.61 7.60
C THR A 28 -13.56 -6.31 6.27
N LEU A 29 -12.80 -5.97 5.22
CA LEU A 29 -13.34 -5.78 3.87
C LEU A 29 -14.04 -7.03 3.32
N MET A 30 -13.57 -8.22 3.68
CA MET A 30 -14.16 -9.49 3.24
C MET A 30 -15.47 -9.85 3.93
N HIS A 31 -15.66 -9.41 5.17
CA HIS A 31 -16.81 -9.82 5.98
C HIS A 31 -17.92 -8.78 6.00
N ASN A 32 -17.61 -7.52 5.69
CA ASN A 32 -18.54 -6.40 5.79
C ASN A 32 -18.55 -5.55 4.50
N GLU A 33 -19.69 -4.95 4.17
CA GLU A 33 -19.82 -3.95 3.09
C GLU A 33 -19.10 -2.66 3.48
N SER A 34 -17.79 -2.63 3.29
CA SER A 34 -16.92 -1.55 3.71
C SER A 34 -15.87 -1.22 2.65
N TYR A 35 -15.27 -0.04 2.77
CA TYR A 35 -14.25 0.46 1.86
C TYR A 35 -13.03 0.88 2.66
N ALA A 36 -11.84 0.70 2.08
CA ALA A 36 -10.59 1.16 2.67
C ALA A 36 -9.63 1.63 1.59
N PHE A 37 -8.79 2.60 1.94
CA PHE A 37 -7.63 2.97 1.15
C PHE A 37 -6.47 2.03 1.50
N LEU A 38 -6.01 1.26 0.53
CA LEU A 38 -4.90 0.32 0.70
C LEU A 38 -3.94 0.40 -0.51
N PRO A 39 -2.63 0.22 -0.30
CA PRO A 39 -1.70 0.02 -1.40
C PRO A 39 -2.09 -1.22 -2.21
N GLU A 40 -2.07 -1.14 -3.53
CA GLU A 40 -2.43 -2.28 -4.39
C GLU A 40 -1.55 -3.51 -4.14
N LEU A 41 -0.29 -3.27 -3.72
CA LEU A 41 0.66 -4.32 -3.39
C LEU A 41 0.16 -5.28 -2.29
N VAL A 42 -0.56 -4.76 -1.29
CA VAL A 42 -0.99 -5.56 -0.12
C VAL A 42 -2.27 -6.37 -0.36
N VAL A 43 -3.03 -6.02 -1.42
CA VAL A 43 -4.29 -6.67 -1.82
C VAL A 43 -4.19 -7.39 -3.17
N LYS A 44 -2.99 -7.53 -3.73
CA LYS A 44 -2.78 -8.04 -5.09
C LYS A 44 -3.39 -9.45 -5.27
N HIS A 45 -3.25 -10.31 -4.28
CA HIS A 45 -3.79 -11.66 -4.31
C HIS A 45 -5.32 -11.66 -4.26
N GLU A 46 -5.91 -10.86 -3.37
CA GLU A 46 -7.36 -10.74 -3.22
C GLU A 46 -8.03 -10.10 -4.44
N LEU A 47 -7.33 -9.19 -5.14
CA LEU A 47 -7.77 -8.64 -6.42
C LEU A 47 -7.69 -9.69 -7.53
N HIS A 48 -6.61 -10.46 -7.60
CA HIS A 48 -6.43 -11.53 -8.58
C HIS A 48 -7.53 -12.60 -8.45
N ASP A 49 -7.79 -13.03 -7.21
CA ASP A 49 -8.78 -14.07 -6.90
C ASP A 49 -10.22 -13.53 -6.84
N LYS A 50 -10.39 -12.22 -7.09
CA LYS A 50 -11.69 -11.51 -7.12
C LYS A 50 -12.45 -11.50 -5.79
N TYR A 51 -11.74 -11.72 -4.67
CA TYR A 51 -12.28 -11.51 -3.33
C TYR A 51 -12.47 -10.01 -3.04
N LEU A 52 -11.56 -9.14 -3.53
CA LEU A 52 -11.74 -7.69 -3.51
C LEU A 52 -11.91 -7.13 -4.93
N LYS A 53 -12.46 -5.92 -4.99
CA LYS A 53 -12.54 -5.11 -6.21
C LYS A 53 -11.97 -3.72 -5.97
N LYS A 54 -11.23 -3.22 -6.95
CA LYS A 54 -10.74 -1.84 -6.96
C LYS A 54 -11.87 -0.90 -7.37
N ILE A 55 -12.01 0.20 -6.63
CA ILE A 55 -12.94 1.29 -6.97
C ILE A 55 -12.11 2.44 -7.52
N PHE A 56 -12.45 2.89 -8.72
CA PHE A 56 -11.83 4.06 -9.33
C PHE A 56 -12.64 5.30 -8.93
N ILE A 57 -11.99 6.21 -8.21
CA ILE A 57 -12.56 7.50 -7.85
C ILE A 57 -12.04 8.49 -8.89
N LYS A 58 -12.96 9.11 -9.64
CA LYS A 58 -12.63 10.11 -10.65
C LYS A 58 -11.85 11.25 -9.99
N ASP A 59 -10.81 11.72 -10.68
CA ASP A 59 -9.97 12.84 -10.25
C ASP A 59 -9.19 12.61 -8.93
N LEU A 60 -9.19 11.38 -8.39
CA LEU A 60 -8.39 11.01 -7.22
C LEU A 60 -7.25 10.05 -7.63
N SER A 61 -6.01 10.53 -7.52
CA SER A 61 -4.82 9.69 -7.62
C SER A 61 -4.03 9.68 -6.32
N MET A 62 -3.83 8.49 -5.77
CA MET A 62 -3.04 8.27 -4.56
C MET A 62 -1.81 7.44 -4.94
N GLN A 63 -0.63 8.01 -4.74
CA GLN A 63 0.63 7.31 -4.96
C GLN A 63 1.15 6.81 -3.61
N CYS A 64 1.54 5.53 -3.58
CA CYS A 64 2.24 4.95 -2.44
C CYS A 64 3.71 4.77 -2.84
N SER A 65 4.61 5.51 -2.18
CA SER A 65 6.04 5.44 -2.42
C SER A 65 6.72 4.60 -1.35
N TYR A 66 7.50 3.62 -1.77
CA TYR A 66 8.32 2.79 -0.89
C TYR A 66 9.76 3.28 -0.94
N SER A 67 10.39 3.43 0.23
CA SER A 67 11.77 3.87 0.35
C SER A 67 12.57 2.88 1.17
N LEU A 68 13.78 2.57 0.72
CA LEU A 68 14.75 1.85 1.52
C LEU A 68 15.47 2.86 2.42
N VAL A 69 15.43 2.63 3.74
CA VAL A 69 16.07 3.52 4.72
C VAL A 69 17.17 2.74 5.45
N TYR A 70 18.36 3.33 5.48
CA TYR A 70 19.50 2.82 6.23
C TYR A 70 20.31 3.99 6.81
N ARG A 71 21.12 3.69 7.81
CA ARG A 71 21.95 4.66 8.51
C ARG A 71 23.03 5.22 7.60
N THR A 72 23.16 6.55 7.56
CA THR A 72 24.19 7.23 6.76
C THR A 72 25.59 7.07 7.35
N ASP A 73 25.69 6.85 8.66
CA ASP A 73 26.94 6.60 9.37
C ASP A 73 27.35 5.11 9.38
N TYR A 74 26.65 4.27 8.63
CA TYR A 74 26.90 2.84 8.54
C TYR A 74 27.38 2.43 7.15
N ASN A 75 28.57 1.82 7.12
CA ASN A 75 29.10 1.23 5.90
C ASN A 75 28.50 -0.16 5.68
N LEU A 76 27.57 -0.26 4.73
CA LEU A 76 26.95 -1.52 4.32
C LEU A 76 28.01 -2.56 3.94
N LYS A 77 27.90 -3.76 4.51
CA LYS A 77 28.69 -4.93 4.16
C LYS A 77 28.32 -5.44 2.77
N SER A 78 29.17 -6.30 2.20
CA SER A 78 28.96 -6.85 0.86
C SER A 78 27.58 -7.51 0.71
N PHE A 79 27.17 -8.34 1.67
CA PHE A 79 25.86 -9.01 1.62
C PHE A 79 24.68 -8.04 1.73
N GLU A 80 24.82 -6.95 2.48
CA GLU A 80 23.76 -5.93 2.61
C GLU A 80 23.62 -5.16 1.30
N LYS A 81 24.74 -4.81 0.66
CA LYS A 81 24.73 -4.21 -0.68
C LYS A 81 24.09 -5.15 -1.70
N SER A 82 24.50 -6.43 -1.71
CA SER A 82 23.89 -7.42 -2.60
C SER A 82 22.39 -7.60 -2.34
N PHE A 83 21.93 -7.53 -1.09
CA PHE A 83 20.51 -7.57 -0.76
C PHE A 83 19.78 -6.33 -1.30
N ILE A 84 20.35 -5.14 -1.15
CA ILE A 84 19.79 -3.89 -1.68
C ILE A 84 19.71 -3.95 -3.20
N ASP A 85 20.78 -4.36 -3.86
CA ASP A 85 20.82 -4.54 -5.31
C ASP A 85 19.77 -5.56 -5.76
N PHE A 86 19.57 -6.64 -5.01
CA PHE A 86 18.55 -7.65 -5.28
C PHE A 86 17.13 -7.07 -5.19
N ILE A 87 16.76 -6.44 -4.07
CA ILE A 87 15.39 -5.92 -3.85
C ILE A 87 15.07 -4.68 -4.70
N THR A 88 16.08 -3.93 -5.15
CA THR A 88 15.91 -2.76 -6.04
C THR A 88 16.10 -3.10 -7.52
N SER A 89 16.53 -4.33 -7.84
CA SER A 89 16.67 -4.75 -9.22
C SER A 89 15.33 -4.71 -9.96
N SER A 90 15.37 -4.31 -11.22
CA SER A 90 14.21 -4.35 -12.12
C SER A 90 13.85 -5.77 -12.58
N HIS A 91 14.67 -6.76 -12.21
CA HIS A 91 14.43 -8.16 -12.49
C HIS A 91 13.33 -8.67 -11.56
N ARG A 92 12.15 -8.95 -12.13
CA ARG A 92 10.97 -9.47 -11.41
C ARG A 92 11.23 -10.90 -10.92
N CYS A 93 11.96 -11.08 -9.83
CA CYS A 93 12.26 -12.41 -9.26
C CYS A 93 11.08 -13.04 -8.50
N PHE A 94 9.93 -12.36 -8.36
CA PHE A 94 8.79 -12.82 -7.55
C PHE A 94 7.43 -12.75 -8.29
N CYS A 95 7.42 -12.95 -9.60
CA CYS A 95 6.16 -13.18 -10.33
C CYS A 95 5.94 -14.68 -10.52
N TYR A 96 5.03 -15.25 -9.72
CA TYR A 96 4.22 -16.41 -10.10
C TYR A 96 2.82 -15.90 -10.50
#